data_AF-A0A7C3UZ04-F1
#
_entry.id   AF-A0A7C3UZ04-F1
#
_cell.length_a   1.000
_cell.length_b   1.000
_cell.length_c   1.000
_cell.angle_alpha   90.00
_cell.angle_beta   90.00
_cell.angle_gamma   90.00
#
_symmetry.space_group_name_H-M   'P 1'
#
loop_
_entity.id
_entity.type
_entity.pdbx_description
1 polymer ?
#
loop_
_entity_poly.entity_id
_entity_poly.type
_entity_poly.pdbx_seq_one_letter_code
_entity_poly.pdbx_strand_id
1 'polypeptide(L)'
;MADTSRVPPAAEEAAKSQGPLPSTYEVAPEDGLIRIVAAHYPDAKELGYDAIILANPQIDNEDFIYSGQRLALPLVDKNTNVITLNNHEHFMVYGHYSSRAQVQKVVARLTELQVRHLVRETALPGAGPVYRIFLGGYETLADLQKAMTLAEQK
;
A
#
# COMPACT_ATOMS: atom_id res chain seq x y z
N MET A 1 -46.58 -2.90 -7.12
CA MET A 1 -45.34 -2.19 -7.49
C MET A 1 -44.20 -3.01 -6.88
N ALA A 2 -43.42 -3.65 -7.72
CA ALA A 2 -42.39 -4.63 -7.33
C ALA A 2 -41.07 -3.94 -6.98
N ASP A 3 -40.34 -4.56 -6.04
CA ASP A 3 -38.88 -4.66 -5.92
C ASP A 3 -38.07 -3.33 -5.79
N THR A 4 -37.21 -3.10 -4.79
CA THR A 4 -36.10 -3.95 -4.28
C THR A 4 -35.74 -3.45 -2.86
N SER A 5 -35.88 -4.25 -1.81
CA SER A 5 -34.81 -5.04 -1.18
C SER A 5 -33.54 -4.27 -0.74
N ARG A 6 -33.45 -4.03 0.58
CA ARG A 6 -32.44 -4.65 1.48
C ARG A 6 -30.96 -4.16 1.42
N VAL A 7 -30.64 -3.20 2.30
CA VAL A 7 -29.42 -2.96 3.14
C VAL A 7 -28.00 -2.78 2.50
N PRO A 8 -27.04 -2.06 3.16
CA PRO A 8 -27.02 -1.73 4.60
C PRO A 8 -26.74 -0.28 5.05
N PRO A 9 -27.10 0.02 6.32
CA PRO A 9 -26.49 1.09 7.10
C PRO A 9 -25.13 0.57 7.62
N ALA A 10 -24.00 1.05 7.10
CA ALA A 10 -22.69 0.64 7.62
C ALA A 10 -21.55 1.65 7.38
N ALA A 11 -21.82 2.85 6.88
CA ALA A 11 -20.77 3.85 6.67
C ALA A 11 -20.58 4.81 7.86
N GLU A 12 -21.54 4.84 8.81
CA GLU A 12 -21.63 5.95 9.78
C GLU A 12 -21.31 5.56 11.24
N GLU A 13 -20.74 4.37 11.49
CA GLU A 13 -20.38 3.97 12.85
C GLU A 13 -19.02 3.23 12.91
N ALA A 14 -17.97 3.85 12.37
CA ALA A 14 -16.58 3.43 12.60
C ALA A 14 -15.63 4.59 12.94
N ALA A 15 -16.16 5.78 13.20
CA ALA A 15 -15.39 6.94 13.62
C ALA A 15 -15.51 7.16 15.13
N LYS A 16 -14.83 6.32 15.93
CA LYS A 16 -14.37 6.58 17.31
C LYS A 16 -13.87 5.27 17.91
N SER A 17 -12.57 5.00 17.79
CA SER A 17 -11.73 4.25 18.73
C SER A 17 -10.39 3.96 18.05
N GLN A 18 -9.31 4.18 18.78
CA GLN A 18 -7.92 3.95 18.36
C GLN A 18 -7.76 2.50 17.84
N GLY A 19 -7.07 2.30 16.70
CA GLY A 19 -7.13 1.10 15.82
C GLY A 19 -6.56 -0.24 16.37
N PRO A 20 -6.20 -1.25 15.52
CA PRO A 20 -6.25 -1.31 14.06
C PRO A 20 -6.72 -2.66 13.45
N LEU A 21 -7.49 -2.60 12.36
CA LEU A 21 -7.62 -3.70 11.42
C LEU A 21 -7.48 -3.13 10.02
N PRO A 22 -6.90 -3.87 9.07
CA PRO A 22 -6.73 -3.37 7.73
C PRO A 22 -8.12 -3.31 7.10
N SER A 23 -8.59 -2.07 6.97
CA SER A 23 -10.00 -1.77 6.74
C SER A 23 -10.18 -1.52 5.24
N THR A 24 -11.24 -2.08 4.66
CA THR A 24 -11.60 -1.73 3.30
C THR A 24 -12.36 -0.40 3.33
N TYR A 25 -11.87 0.56 2.56
CA TYR A 25 -12.48 1.88 2.39
C TYR A 25 -13.15 1.97 1.03
N GLU A 26 -14.37 2.50 0.98
CA GLU A 26 -15.09 2.74 -0.27
C GLU A 26 -14.92 4.21 -0.66
N VAL A 27 -14.33 4.46 -1.83
CA VAL A 27 -14.02 5.81 -2.32
C VAL A 27 -15.32 6.57 -2.57
N ALA A 28 -15.53 7.68 -1.87
CA ALA A 28 -16.65 8.58 -2.15
C ALA A 28 -16.39 9.39 -3.45
N PRO A 29 -17.42 9.91 -4.12
CA PRO A 29 -17.26 10.67 -5.37
C PRO A 29 -16.46 11.98 -5.26
N GLU A 30 -16.19 12.47 -4.05
CA GLU A 30 -15.37 13.66 -3.80
C GLU A 30 -14.01 13.33 -3.14
N ASP A 31 -13.70 12.04 -3.01
CA ASP A 31 -12.44 11.57 -2.43
C ASP A 31 -11.39 11.34 -3.52
N GLY A 32 -10.23 11.96 -3.31
CA GLY A 32 -9.01 11.69 -4.04
C GLY A 32 -8.06 10.85 -3.19
N LEU A 33 -7.13 10.12 -3.82
CA LEU A 33 -6.17 9.26 -3.13
C LEU A 33 -5.41 10.04 -2.04
N ILE A 34 -5.00 11.28 -2.36
CA ILE A 34 -4.33 12.20 -1.42
C ILE A 34 -5.21 12.49 -0.19
N ARG A 35 -6.53 12.66 -0.35
CA ARG A 35 -7.44 12.96 0.76
C ARG A 35 -7.62 11.73 1.66
N ILE A 36 -7.81 10.55 1.05
CA ILE A 36 -7.92 9.28 1.77
C ILE A 36 -6.64 9.04 2.59
N VAL A 37 -5.47 9.21 1.97
CA VAL A 37 -4.19 9.07 2.67
C VAL A 37 -4.06 10.08 3.81
N ALA A 38 -4.42 11.35 3.59
CA ALA A 38 -4.36 12.37 4.63
C ALA A 38 -5.33 12.10 5.80
N ALA A 39 -6.49 11.51 5.52
CA ALA A 39 -7.50 11.17 6.51
C ALA A 39 -7.12 9.93 7.34
N HIS A 40 -6.56 8.90 6.71
CA HIS A 40 -6.23 7.63 7.35
C HIS A 40 -4.79 7.55 7.87
N TYR A 41 -3.86 8.27 7.25
CA TYR A 41 -2.44 8.29 7.58
C TYR A 41 -1.91 9.72 7.77
N PRO A 42 -2.48 10.49 8.72
CA PRO A 42 -2.13 11.91 8.89
C PRO A 42 -0.65 12.10 9.26
N ASP A 43 -0.09 11.17 10.03
CA ASP A 43 1.31 11.19 10.49
C ASP A 43 2.31 10.57 9.51
N ALA A 44 1.84 9.78 8.54
CA ALA A 44 2.67 8.93 7.69
C ALA A 44 2.18 8.99 6.25
N LYS A 45 2.00 10.19 5.72
CA LYS A 45 1.37 10.41 4.40
C LYS A 45 2.10 9.67 3.28
N GLU A 46 3.42 9.78 3.21
CA GLU A 46 4.22 9.13 2.17
C GLU A 46 4.14 7.59 2.27
N LEU A 47 4.35 7.06 3.48
CA LEU A 47 4.26 5.63 3.73
C LEU A 47 2.85 5.08 3.50
N GLY A 48 1.82 5.84 3.91
CA GLY A 48 0.42 5.51 3.70
C GLY A 48 0.05 5.48 2.21
N TYR A 49 0.62 6.39 1.43
CA TYR A 49 0.47 6.41 -0.03
C TYR A 49 1.02 5.12 -0.65
N ASP A 50 2.26 4.79 -0.32
CA ASP A 50 2.93 3.58 -0.78
C ASP A 50 2.20 2.31 -0.30
N ALA A 51 1.64 2.35 0.91
CA ALA A 51 0.89 1.25 1.50
C ALA A 51 -0.43 0.99 0.75
N ILE A 52 -1.19 2.04 0.40
CA ILE A 52 -2.41 1.88 -0.42
C ILE A 52 -2.06 1.30 -1.78
N ILE A 53 -1.02 1.80 -2.45
CA ILE A 53 -0.57 1.27 -3.77
C ILE A 53 -0.15 -0.20 -3.65
N LEU A 54 0.56 -0.55 -2.57
CA LEU A 54 0.97 -1.93 -2.29
C LEU A 54 -0.24 -2.86 -2.16
N ALA A 55 -1.20 -2.47 -1.30
CA ALA A 55 -2.38 -3.26 -0.96
C ALA A 55 -3.42 -3.31 -2.10
N ASN A 56 -3.40 -2.33 -3.02
CA ASN A 56 -4.36 -2.20 -4.10
C ASN A 56 -3.67 -2.27 -5.46
N PRO A 57 -3.30 -3.47 -5.94
CA PRO A 57 -2.68 -3.63 -7.26
C PRO A 57 -3.55 -3.17 -8.44
N GLN A 58 -4.84 -2.92 -8.20
CA GLN A 58 -5.79 -2.33 -9.15
C GLN A 58 -5.58 -0.84 -9.41
N ILE A 59 -4.73 -0.15 -8.63
CA ILE A 59 -4.39 1.26 -8.82
C ILE A 59 -3.14 1.36 -9.69
N ASP A 60 -3.31 1.34 -11.01
CA ASP A 60 -2.21 1.56 -11.96
C ASP A 60 -1.90 3.05 -12.15
N ASN A 61 -2.91 3.91 -12.00
CA ASN A 61 -2.79 5.36 -12.08
C ASN A 61 -3.38 6.01 -10.85
N GLU A 62 -2.62 6.92 -10.26
CA GLU A 62 -2.95 7.58 -9.00
C GLU A 62 -4.16 8.55 -9.12
N ASP A 63 -4.41 9.10 -10.30
CA ASP A 63 -5.58 9.92 -10.63
C ASP A 63 -6.84 9.11 -10.97
N PHE A 64 -6.71 7.82 -11.28
CA PHE A 64 -7.83 6.99 -11.73
C PHE A 64 -8.36 6.12 -10.59
N ILE A 65 -8.77 6.75 -9.49
CA ILE A 65 -9.64 6.09 -8.51
C ILE A 65 -11.10 6.48 -8.81
N TYR A 66 -11.98 5.48 -8.81
CA TYR A 66 -13.39 5.67 -9.12
C TYR A 66 -14.24 5.72 -7.85
N SER A 67 -15.32 6.47 -7.90
CA SER A 67 -16.33 6.44 -6.84
C SER A 67 -16.95 5.04 -6.71
N GLY A 68 -17.14 4.58 -5.47
CA GLY A 68 -17.57 3.21 -5.16
C GLY A 68 -16.46 2.16 -5.25
N GLN A 69 -15.22 2.56 -5.60
CA GLN A 69 -14.08 1.63 -5.60
C GLN A 69 -13.71 1.25 -4.17
N ARG A 70 -13.50 -0.04 -3.93
CA ARG A 70 -13.07 -0.56 -2.64
C ARG A 70 -11.54 -0.64 -2.58
N LEU A 71 -10.95 0.17 -1.71
CA LEU A 71 -9.53 0.21 -1.44
C LEU A 71 -9.22 -0.50 -0.13
N ALA A 72 -8.26 -1.40 -0.14
CA ALA A 72 -7.68 -1.96 1.08
C ALA A 72 -6.77 -0.91 1.73
N LEU A 73 -7.05 -0.55 2.98
CA LEU A 73 -6.20 0.32 3.79
C LEU A 73 -5.37 -0.55 4.75
N PRO A 74 -4.10 -0.82 4.44
CA PRO A 74 -3.24 -1.59 5.33
C PRO A 74 -2.82 -0.78 6.56
N LEU A 75 -2.33 -1.45 7.60
CA LEU A 75 -1.72 -0.77 8.72
C LEU A 75 -0.36 -0.20 8.30
N VAL A 76 -0.04 1.02 8.70
CA VAL A 76 1.33 1.56 8.62
C VAL A 76 1.83 1.96 9.98
N ASP A 77 3.04 1.53 10.29
CA ASP A 77 3.78 1.97 11.47
C ASP A 77 4.85 2.98 11.06
N LYS A 78 4.63 4.24 11.43
CA LYS A 78 5.54 5.35 11.11
C LYS A 78 6.90 5.25 11.82
N ASN A 79 6.96 4.55 12.97
CA ASN A 79 8.19 4.48 13.75
C ASN A 79 9.17 3.48 13.12
N THR A 80 8.63 2.41 12.53
CA THR A 80 9.42 1.34 11.91
C THR A 80 9.36 1.35 10.38
N ASN A 81 8.55 2.22 9.78
CA ASN A 81 8.24 2.24 8.35
C ASN A 81 7.73 0.89 7.81
N VAL A 82 6.97 0.17 8.64
CA VAL A 82 6.41 -1.14 8.30
C VAL A 82 4.96 -0.99 7.88
N ILE A 83 4.61 -1.60 6.75
CA ILE A 83 3.27 -1.75 6.22
C ILE A 83 2.79 -3.17 6.54
N THR A 84 1.64 -3.32 7.19
CA THR A 84 1.03 -4.64 7.47
C THR A 84 -0.28 -4.78 6.71
N LEU A 85 -0.34 -5.77 5.81
CA LEU A 85 -1.51 -6.05 4.98
C LEU A 85 -2.57 -6.88 5.73
N ASN A 86 -3.74 -7.06 5.11
CA ASN A 86 -4.88 -7.84 5.63
C ASN A 86 -4.58 -9.30 5.95
N ASN A 87 -3.56 -9.85 5.33
CA ASN A 87 -3.10 -11.21 5.54
C ASN A 87 -2.01 -11.33 6.62
N HIS A 88 -1.80 -10.29 7.44
CA HIS A 88 -0.73 -10.21 8.45
C HIS A 88 0.68 -10.26 7.86
N GLU A 89 0.84 -10.02 6.57
CA GLU A 89 2.16 -9.89 5.97
C GLU A 89 2.70 -8.48 6.21
N HIS A 90 3.95 -8.43 6.65
CA HIS A 90 4.71 -7.22 6.83
C HIS A 90 5.56 -6.91 5.61
N PHE A 91 5.55 -5.63 5.24
CA PHE A 91 6.29 -5.05 4.14
C PHE A 91 6.97 -3.77 4.59
N MET A 92 7.99 -3.36 3.87
CA MET A 92 8.68 -2.10 4.04
C MET A 92 9.05 -1.53 2.68
N VAL A 93 9.13 -0.21 2.57
CA VAL A 93 9.58 0.45 1.35
C VAL A 93 11.09 0.28 1.24
N TYR A 94 11.56 -0.32 0.15
CA TYR A 94 12.99 -0.42 -0.17
C TYR A 94 13.50 0.81 -0.90
N GLY A 95 12.70 1.30 -1.85
CA GLY A 95 13.03 2.47 -2.63
C GLY A 95 12.12 2.68 -3.83
N HIS A 96 12.18 3.90 -4.36
CA HIS A 96 11.46 4.32 -5.56
C HIS A 96 12.45 4.54 -6.70
N TYR A 97 12.08 4.09 -7.89
CA TYR A 97 12.91 4.13 -9.09
C TYR A 97 12.09 4.65 -10.26
N SER A 98 12.65 5.54 -11.06
CA SER A 98 12.04 6.01 -12.31
C SER A 98 12.51 5.22 -13.53
N SER A 99 13.33 4.18 -13.35
CA SER A 99 13.93 3.41 -14.44
C SER A 99 13.74 1.92 -14.24
N ARG A 100 13.04 1.29 -15.19
CA ARG A 100 12.82 -0.15 -15.24
C ARG A 100 14.12 -0.96 -15.22
N ALA A 101 15.17 -0.46 -15.89
CA ALA A 101 16.48 -1.12 -15.90
C ALA A 101 17.16 -1.13 -14.52
N GLN A 102 16.99 -0.08 -13.72
CA GLN A 102 17.49 -0.03 -12.35
C GLN A 102 16.72 -1.00 -11.45
N VAL A 103 15.39 -1.01 -11.58
CA VAL A 103 14.51 -1.92 -10.85
C VAL A 103 14.87 -3.36 -11.11
N GLN A 104 15.06 -3.75 -12.37
CA GLN A 104 15.44 -5.12 -12.73
C GLN A 104 16.76 -5.56 -12.10
N LYS A 105 17.78 -4.68 -12.04
CA LYS A 105 19.04 -4.99 -11.37
C LYS A 105 18.86 -5.22 -9.87
N VAL A 106 18.04 -4.38 -9.23
CA VAL A 106 17.75 -4.50 -7.79
C VAL A 106 16.93 -5.77 -7.52
N VAL A 107 15.88 -6.01 -8.29
CA VAL A 107 15.03 -7.21 -8.22
C VAL A 107 15.85 -8.47 -8.42
N ALA A 108 16.73 -8.50 -9.42
CA ALA A 108 17.62 -9.65 -9.66
C ALA A 108 18.47 -9.92 -8.42
N ARG A 109 19.11 -8.88 -7.86
CA ARG A 109 19.90 -9.00 -6.63
C ARG A 109 19.08 -9.47 -5.43
N LEU A 110 17.89 -8.91 -5.21
CA LEU A 110 17.00 -9.34 -4.10
C LEU A 110 16.58 -10.80 -4.28
N THR A 111 16.34 -11.23 -5.52
CA THR A 111 16.03 -12.62 -5.86
C THR A 111 17.22 -13.54 -5.56
N GLU A 112 18.45 -13.14 -5.92
CA GLU A 112 19.68 -13.88 -5.61
C GLU A 112 19.90 -14.02 -4.10
N LEU A 113 19.57 -12.97 -3.33
CA LEU A 113 19.61 -12.97 -1.86
C LEU A 113 18.44 -13.73 -1.21
N GLN A 114 17.55 -14.33 -2.01
CA GLN A 114 16.32 -15.00 -1.56
C GLN A 114 15.42 -14.11 -0.71
N VAL A 115 15.48 -12.79 -0.92
CA VAL A 115 14.66 -11.80 -0.24
C VAL A 115 13.32 -11.69 -0.96
N ARG A 116 12.23 -11.98 -0.24
CA ARG A 116 10.88 -11.70 -0.73
C ARG A 116 10.69 -10.19 -0.93
N HIS A 117 10.25 -9.85 -2.13
CA HIS A 117 10.07 -8.46 -2.53
C HIS A 117 8.90 -8.37 -3.51
N LEU A 118 8.35 -7.17 -3.63
CA LEU A 118 7.20 -6.88 -4.46
C LEU A 118 7.43 -5.54 -5.15
N VAL A 119 7.17 -5.50 -6.46
CA VAL A 119 7.33 -4.30 -7.27
C VAL A 119 5.96 -3.78 -7.67
N ARG A 120 5.73 -2.48 -7.48
CA ARG A 120 4.57 -1.76 -7.99
C ARG A 120 5.00 -0.71 -8.98
N GLU A 121 4.41 -0.74 -10.16
CA GLU A 121 4.52 0.31 -11.15
C GLU A 121 3.27 1.16 -11.04
N THR A 122 3.43 2.47 -10.87
CA THR A 122 2.34 3.42 -11.06
C THR A 122 2.78 4.50 -12.03
N ALA A 123 1.85 5.07 -12.79
CA ALA A 123 2.16 6.25 -13.58
C ALA A 123 1.81 7.52 -12.78
N LEU A 124 2.79 8.43 -12.70
CA LEU A 124 2.55 9.79 -12.23
C LEU A 124 2.18 10.70 -13.41
N PRO A 125 1.17 11.57 -13.26
CA PRO A 125 0.78 12.51 -14.31
C PRO A 125 1.97 13.43 -14.66
N GLY A 126 2.42 13.36 -15.91
CA GLY A 126 3.51 14.21 -16.43
C GLY A 126 4.94 13.84 -16.00
N ALA A 127 5.12 12.85 -15.11
CA ALA A 127 6.43 12.43 -14.61
C ALA A 127 6.86 11.01 -15.04
N GLY A 128 5.96 10.27 -15.71
CA GLY A 128 6.24 8.91 -16.21
C GLY A 128 6.03 7.81 -15.16
N PRO A 129 6.38 6.56 -15.47
CA PRO A 129 6.18 5.44 -14.56
C PRO A 129 7.18 5.49 -13.40
N VAL A 130 6.67 5.35 -12.18
CA VAL A 130 7.44 5.17 -10.95
C VAL A 130 7.29 3.74 -10.48
N TYR A 131 8.44 3.11 -10.28
CA TYR A 131 8.56 1.75 -9.78
C TYR A 131 8.92 1.81 -8.30
N ARG A 132 8.04 1.29 -7.46
CA ARG A 132 8.25 1.17 -6.02
C ARG A 132 8.60 -0.27 -5.70
N ILE A 133 9.71 -0.48 -5.01
CA ILE A 133 10.12 -1.80 -4.53
C ILE A 133 9.82 -1.86 -3.05
N PHE A 134 9.12 -2.91 -2.66
CA PHE A 134 8.79 -3.24 -1.29
C PHE A 134 9.52 -4.54 -0.92
N LEU A 135 10.22 -4.57 0.21
CA LEU A 135 10.67 -5.83 0.80
C LEU A 135 9.56 -6.34 1.71
N GLY A 136 9.25 -7.62 1.66
CA GLY A 136 8.20 -8.14 2.54
C GLY A 136 7.48 -9.37 2.02
N GLY A 137 6.32 -9.62 2.61
CA GLY A 137 5.61 -10.90 2.48
C GLY A 137 6.04 -11.89 3.57
N TYR A 138 6.36 -11.35 4.75
CA TYR A 138 6.74 -12.12 5.93
C TYR A 138 5.69 -11.94 7.02
N GLU A 139 5.38 -13.02 7.72
CA GLU A 139 4.45 -13.00 8.86
C GLU A 139 5.07 -12.39 10.12
N THR A 140 6.41 -12.25 10.16
CA THR A 140 7.13 -11.68 11.31
C THR A 140 7.98 -10.48 10.91
N LEU A 141 8.07 -9.51 11.81
CA LEU A 141 8.98 -8.37 11.67
C LEU A 141 10.46 -8.79 11.67
N ALA A 142 10.80 -9.87 12.37
CA ALA A 142 12.18 -10.36 12.44
C ALA A 142 12.68 -10.85 11.08
N ASP A 143 11.84 -11.58 10.33
CA ASP A 143 12.17 -12.01 8.98
C ASP A 143 12.28 -10.82 8.01
N LEU A 144 11.40 -9.83 8.16
CA LEU A 144 11.46 -8.59 7.39
C LEU A 144 12.78 -7.83 7.64
N GLN A 145 13.18 -7.67 8.90
CA GLN A 145 14.43 -7.01 9.27
C GLN A 145 15.67 -7.78 8.78
N LYS A 146 15.63 -9.11 8.84
CA LYS A 146 16.69 -9.95 8.29
C LYS A 146 16.81 -9.76 6.78
N ALA A 147 15.69 -9.73 6.07
CA ALA A 147 15.64 -9.49 4.64
C ALA A 147 16.18 -8.10 4.27
N MET A 148 15.83 -7.07 5.05
CA MET A 148 16.39 -5.72 4.90
C MET A 148 17.92 -5.73 5.06
N THR A 149 18.40 -6.35 6.14
CA THR A 149 19.83 -6.46 6.44
C THR A 149 20.60 -7.17 5.32
N LEU A 150 19.98 -8.19 4.69
CA LEU A 150 20.56 -8.87 3.53
C LEU A 150 20.60 -7.95 2.31
N ALA A 151 19.53 -7.20 2.04
CA ALA A 151 19.46 -6.28 0.91
C ALA A 151 20.46 -5.11 1.03
N GLU A 152 20.70 -4.65 2.26
CA GLU A 152 21.64 -3.56 2.57
C GLU A 152 23.11 -3.98 2.56
N GLN A 153 23.42 -5.27 2.67
CA GLN A 153 24.80 -5.80 2.55
C GLN A 153 25.30 -5.62 1.11
N LYS A 154 25.80 -4.41 0.82
CA LYS A 154 26.47 -4.01 -0.44
C LYS A 154 27.81 -4.69 -0.64
#